data_AF-A0A2N3J8V5-F1
#
_entry.id   AF-A0A2N3J8V5-F1
#
_cell.length_a   1.000
_cell.length_b   1.000
_cell.length_c   1.000
_cell.angle_alpha   90.00
_cell.angle_beta   90.00
_cell.angle_gamma   90.00
#
_symmetry.space_group_name_H-M   'P 1'
#
loop_
_entity.id
_entity.type
_entity.pdbx_description
1 polymer ?
#
loop_
_entity_poly.entity_id
_entity_poly.type
_entity_poly.pdbx_seq_one_letter_code
_entity_poly.pdbx_strand_id
1 'polypeptide(L)'
;MVSQFNANAERDVREAQFCRVAIYPPVRGWMGERVHLEVSNSQETLGKTDAATGAGYYLVIDGAEEAREEAARIRGKAVELVRVGA
;
A
#
# COMPACT_ATOMS: atom_id res chain seq x y z
N MET A 1 16.04 -12.14 6.80
CA MET A 1 15.78 -10.94 5.97
C MET A 1 14.80 -10.09 6.75
N VAL A 2 15.20 -8.88 7.16
CA VAL A 2 14.30 -7.94 7.84
C VAL A 2 13.43 -7.32 6.75
N SER A 3 12.12 -7.42 6.90
CA SER A 3 11.15 -6.81 5.99
C SER A 3 11.32 -5.29 5.96
N GLN A 4 11.08 -4.67 4.80
CA GLN A 4 11.00 -3.20 4.68
C GLN A 4 9.75 -2.62 5.35
N PHE A 5 8.77 -3.48 5.66
CA PHE A 5 7.56 -3.07 6.36
C PHE A 5 7.71 -3.25 7.87
N ASN A 6 7.13 -2.32 8.61
CA ASN A 6 6.94 -2.52 10.04
C ASN A 6 5.93 -3.64 10.30
N ALA A 7 5.89 -4.14 11.53
CA ALA A 7 5.06 -5.28 11.91
C ALA A 7 3.55 -5.08 11.64
N ASN A 8 3.03 -3.85 11.73
CA ASN A 8 1.63 -3.57 11.44
C ASN A 8 1.35 -3.68 9.93
N ALA A 9 2.21 -3.08 9.11
CA ALA A 9 2.09 -3.16 7.66
C ALA A 9 2.21 -4.63 7.17
N GLU A 10 3.14 -5.42 7.73
CA GLU A 10 3.21 -6.84 7.40
C GLU A 10 1.95 -7.61 7.76
N ARG A 11 1.41 -7.39 8.96
CA ARG A 11 0.16 -8.02 9.41
C ARG A 11 -0.96 -7.68 8.45
N ASP A 12 -1.16 -6.40 8.16
CA ASP A 12 -2.29 -5.96 7.36
C ASP A 12 -2.16 -6.39 5.89
N VAL A 13 -0.95 -6.40 5.33
CA VAL A 13 -0.69 -6.95 3.98
C VAL A 13 -1.05 -8.44 3.89
N ARG A 14 -0.80 -9.19 4.97
CA ARG A 14 -1.10 -10.62 5.05
C ARG A 14 -2.60 -10.87 5.21
N GLU A 15 -3.29 -10.04 6.00
CA GLU A 15 -4.68 -10.26 6.39
C GLU A 15 -5.70 -9.63 5.43
N ALA A 16 -5.35 -8.52 4.75
CA ALA A 16 -6.29 -7.81 3.89
C ALA A 16 -6.69 -8.60 2.64
N GLN A 17 -7.97 -8.51 2.27
CA GLN A 17 -8.47 -9.07 1.02
C GLN A 17 -7.83 -8.39 -0.19
N PHE A 18 -7.82 -7.05 -0.17
CA PHE A 18 -7.26 -6.19 -1.20
C PHE A 18 -5.98 -5.52 -0.70
N CYS A 19 -4.95 -5.53 -1.54
CA CYS A 19 -3.70 -4.85 -1.29
C CYS A 19 -3.11 -4.38 -2.63
N ARG A 20 -2.69 -3.11 -2.69
CA ARG A 20 -2.06 -2.50 -3.86
C ARG A 20 -1.04 -1.45 -3.43
N VAL A 21 -0.09 -1.17 -4.30
CA VAL A 21 0.76 0.02 -4.20
C VAL A 21 0.16 1.10 -5.12
N ALA A 22 -0.06 2.29 -4.58
CA ALA A 22 -0.66 3.40 -5.29
C ALA A 22 0.30 4.59 -5.34
N ILE A 23 0.56 5.09 -6.54
CA ILE A 23 1.33 6.31 -6.79
C ILE A 23 0.33 7.44 -7.03
N TYR A 24 0.34 8.42 -6.14
CA TYR A 24 -0.48 9.63 -6.24
C TYR A 24 0.30 10.77 -6.90
N PRO A 25 -0.42 11.70 -7.57
CA PRO A 25 0.20 12.88 -8.14
C PRO A 25 0.90 13.71 -7.05
N PRO A 26 1.96 14.43 -7.41
CA PRO A 26 2.61 15.35 -6.48
C PRO A 26 1.59 16.34 -5.91
N VAL A 27 1.60 16.50 -4.59
CA VAL A 27 0.78 17.46 -3.87
C VAL A 27 1.66 18.59 -3.36
N ARG A 28 1.15 19.82 -3.39
CA ARG A 28 1.90 20.99 -2.91
C ARG A 28 2.35 20.79 -1.46
N GLY A 29 3.66 20.90 -1.22
CA GLY A 29 4.26 20.64 0.09
C GLY A 29 4.77 19.21 0.30
N TRP A 30 4.58 18.32 -0.67
CA TRP A 30 5.18 16.99 -0.71
C TRP A 30 6.31 16.94 -1.74
N MET A 31 7.48 16.47 -1.36
CA MET A 31 8.61 16.29 -2.29
C MET A 31 8.43 14.96 -3.04
N GLY A 32 8.28 15.02 -4.36
CA GLY A 32 8.20 13.83 -5.22
C GLY A 32 6.81 13.20 -5.34
N GLU A 33 6.77 12.00 -5.94
CA GLU A 33 5.55 11.20 -6.04
C GLU A 33 5.18 10.63 -4.66
N ARG A 34 3.90 10.65 -4.30
CA ARG A 34 3.44 10.10 -3.03
C ARG A 34 3.02 8.64 -3.24
N VAL A 35 3.80 7.72 -2.66
CA VAL A 35 3.57 6.28 -2.81
C VAL A 35 2.97 5.70 -1.53
N HIS A 36 1.82 5.03 -1.66
CA HIS A 36 1.13 4.37 -0.57
C HIS A 36 1.04 2.87 -0.81
N LEU A 37 1.30 2.08 0.23
CA LEU A 37 0.85 0.71 0.33
C LEU A 37 -0.55 0.71 0.94
N GLU A 38 -1.55 0.34 0.15
CA GLU A 38 -2.96 0.38 0.54
C GLU A 38 -3.46 -1.03 0.83
N VAL A 39 -4.19 -1.17 1.93
CA VAL A 39 -4.78 -2.43 2.39
C VAL A 39 -6.24 -2.19 2.75
N SER A 40 -7.12 -3.13 2.40
CA SER A 40 -8.53 -3.08 2.79
C SER A 40 -9.23 -4.42 2.57
N ASN A 41 -10.34 -4.62 3.27
CA ASN A 41 -11.30 -5.70 2.98
C ASN A 41 -12.41 -5.28 1.99
N SER A 42 -12.38 -4.04 1.48
CA SER A 42 -13.23 -3.60 0.37
C SER A 42 -12.42 -2.79 -0.64
N GLN A 43 -12.63 -3.07 -1.92
CA GLN A 43 -11.95 -2.35 -3.01
C GLN A 43 -12.33 -0.86 -3.04
N GLU A 44 -13.53 -0.49 -2.60
CA GLU A 44 -14.06 0.89 -2.59
C GLU A 44 -13.41 1.80 -1.54
N THR A 45 -12.76 1.18 -0.54
CA THR A 45 -12.11 1.88 0.58
C THR A 45 -10.60 1.93 0.46
N LEU A 46 -10.01 1.39 -0.62
CA LEU A 46 -8.58 1.58 -0.91
C LEU A 46 -8.25 3.07 -1.06
N GLY A 47 -7.15 3.51 -0.45
CA GLY A 47 -6.72 4.91 -0.40
C GLY A 47 -7.39 5.74 0.70
N LYS A 48 -8.21 5.11 1.55
CA LYS A 48 -8.85 5.74 2.72
C LYS A 48 -8.46 5.00 4.00
N THR A 49 -8.73 5.63 5.14
CA THR A 49 -8.79 4.97 6.43
C THR A 49 -10.25 4.71 6.79
N ASP A 50 -10.60 3.45 7.01
CA ASP A 50 -11.96 3.04 7.36
C ASP A 50 -11.92 1.84 8.31
N ALA A 51 -12.46 2.01 9.52
CA ALA A 51 -12.41 0.97 10.54
C ALA A 51 -13.32 -0.22 10.21
N ALA A 52 -14.44 -0.01 9.51
CA ALA A 52 -15.41 -1.06 9.22
C ALA A 52 -14.87 -2.06 8.19
N THR A 53 -14.11 -1.60 7.21
CA THR A 53 -13.46 -2.44 6.20
C THR A 53 -11.99 -2.74 6.52
N GLY A 54 -11.48 -2.26 7.66
CA GLY A 54 -10.06 -2.35 8.01
C GLY A 54 -9.16 -1.67 6.99
N ALA A 55 -9.65 -0.63 6.31
CA ALA A 55 -8.88 0.10 5.32
C ALA A 55 -7.82 0.98 5.99
N GLY A 56 -6.62 0.95 5.43
CA GLY A 56 -5.52 1.81 5.83
C GLY A 56 -4.47 1.92 4.73
N TYR A 57 -3.51 2.81 4.95
CA TYR A 57 -2.38 2.96 4.06
C TYR A 57 -1.10 3.31 4.80
N TYR A 58 0.01 2.87 4.24
CA TYR A 58 1.36 3.10 4.76
C TYR A 58 2.17 3.89 3.74
N LEU A 59 2.95 4.86 4.23
CA LEU A 59 3.90 5.60 3.40
C LEU A 59 5.05 4.68 2.98
N VAL A 60 5.36 4.68 1.70
CA VAL A 60 6.48 3.93 1.12
C VAL A 60 7.65 4.89 0.88
N ILE A 61 8.84 4.52 1.37
CA ILE A 61 10.05 5.35 1.28
C ILE A 61 10.99 4.84 0.18
N ASP A 62 11.15 3.52 0.05
CA ASP A 62 12.20 2.89 -0.76
C ASP A 62 11.84 2.64 -2.23
N GLY A 63 10.65 3.10 -2.66
CA GLY A 63 10.19 2.97 -4.06
C GLY A 63 8.96 2.08 -4.23
N ALA A 64 8.21 2.35 -5.29
CA ALA A 64 6.90 1.73 -5.51
C ALA A 64 7.01 0.27 -6.00
N GLU A 65 8.04 -0.06 -6.77
CA GLU A 65 8.26 -1.43 -7.27
C GLU A 65 8.75 -2.34 -6.14
N GLU A 66 9.71 -1.88 -5.35
CA GLU A 66 10.25 -2.58 -4.20
C GLU A 66 9.15 -2.89 -3.18
N ALA A 67 8.27 -1.91 -2.91
CA ALA A 67 7.10 -2.13 -2.08
C ALA A 67 6.08 -3.12 -2.66
N ARG A 68 5.88 -3.11 -3.98
CA ARG A 68 4.98 -4.07 -4.64
C ARG A 68 5.53 -5.48 -4.49
N GLU A 69 6.82 -5.67 -4.76
CA GLU A 69 7.50 -6.97 -4.69
C GLU A 69 7.50 -7.53 -3.27
N GLU A 70 7.84 -6.71 -2.28
CA GLU A 70 7.81 -7.13 -0.89
C GLU A 70 6.39 -7.48 -0.42
N ALA A 71 5.40 -6.64 -0.75
CA ALA A 71 4.02 -6.91 -0.39
C ALA A 71 3.53 -8.21 -1.02
N ALA A 72 3.89 -8.48 -2.28
CA ALA A 72 3.58 -9.73 -2.97
C ALA A 72 4.24 -10.93 -2.30
N ARG A 73 5.50 -10.80 -1.89
CA ARG A 73 6.24 -11.84 -1.16
C ARG A 73 5.58 -12.17 0.18
N ILE A 74 5.19 -11.16 0.96
CA ILE A 74 4.58 -11.34 2.30
C ILE A 74 3.21 -12.01 2.20
N ARG A 75 2.37 -11.57 1.25
CA ARG A 75 0.99 -12.07 1.12
C ARG A 75 0.87 -13.36 0.29
N GLY A 76 1.91 -13.74 -0.45
CA GLY A 76 1.91 -14.91 -1.34
C GLY A 76 0.98 -14.81 -2.57
N LYS A 77 0.58 -13.60 -2.96
CA LYS A 77 -0.27 -13.31 -4.13
C LYS A 77 0.12 -11.98 -4.76
N ALA A 78 -0.19 -11.79 -6.04
CA ALA A 78 0.16 -10.59 -6.79
C ALA A 78 -0.39 -9.31 -6.11
N VAL A 79 0.40 -8.25 -6.12
CA VAL A 79 0.03 -6.90 -5.67
C VAL A 79 0.07 -5.99 -6.89
N GLU A 80 -0.99 -5.23 -7.10
CA GLU A 80 -1.06 -4.27 -8.20
C GLU A 80 -0.24 -3.03 -7.87
N LEU A 81 0.39 -2.43 -8.87
CA LEU A 81 0.93 -1.07 -8.81
C LEU A 81 0.08 -0.19 -9.71
N VAL A 82 -0.51 0.86 -9.14
CA VAL A 82 -1.44 1.75 -9.84
C VAL A 82 -1.00 3.21 -9.72
N ARG A 83 -1.22 3.99 -10.78
CA ARG A 83 -1.12 5.45 -10.75
C ARG A 83 -2.53 6.01 -10.57
N VAL A 84 -2.76 6.71 -9.46
CA VAL A 84 -4.09 7.25 -9.11
C VAL A 84 -4.21 8.66 -9.67
N GLY A 85 -5.30 8.96 -10.38
CA GLY A 85 -5.56 10.30 -10.92
C GLY A 85 -4.71 10.69 -12.14
N ALA A 86 -4.10 9.71 -12.80
CA ALA A 86 -3.54 9.85 -14.15
C ALA A 86 -4.65 9.82 -15.21
#